data_AF-J0D7S8-F1
#
_entry.id   AF-J0D7S8-F1
#
_cell.length_a   1.000
_cell.length_b   1.000
_cell.length_c   1.000
_cell.angle_alpha   90.00
_cell.angle_beta   90.00
_cell.angle_gamma   90.00
#
_symmetry.space_group_name_H-M   'P 1'
#
loop_
_entity.id
_entity.type
_entity.pdbx_description
1 polymer ?
#
loop_
_entity_poly.entity_id
_entity_poly.type
_entity_poly.pdbx_seq_one_letter_code
_entity_poly.pdbx_strand_id
1 'polypeptide(L)'
;WLESQGYRLRSRFSPGWIPSWISGGVPRFSAADGFPAHRRWNDAIRVEDGTTVWLKLSPIDSAELEISAFFMSAALRGDQRNHCCPLLDFLCPPLIDGKALWLLVFPLLHDPLQPLPETVGEATDMLLDLAEGLCFMHEHNVAHRDICPNNTMMDARDVIPSGWTAYMPSYYSKDDGMVHPIHTKSRLRTPVRYYFIDFGLSSIFPSAEERQLVVGDIAQNVGPPELSTTVPYDPFALDIRMFGDTI
;
A
#
# COMPACT_ATOMS: atom_id res chain seq x y z
N TRP A 1 -5.83 -18.62 13.90
CA TRP A 1 -5.19 -19.01 12.63
C TRP A 1 -4.09 -18.04 12.26
N LEU A 2 -4.36 -16.75 12.06
CA LEU A 2 -3.31 -15.81 11.59
C LEU A 2 -2.07 -15.77 12.50
N GLU A 3 -2.26 -15.80 13.82
CA GLU A 3 -1.13 -15.83 14.78
C GLU A 3 -0.27 -17.09 14.64
N SER A 4 -0.84 -18.24 14.24
CA SER A 4 -0.06 -19.44 13.95
C SER A 4 0.70 -19.37 12.63
N GLN A 5 0.40 -18.38 11.78
CA GLN A 5 1.18 -18.04 10.58
C GLN A 5 2.23 -16.96 10.88
N GLY A 6 2.43 -16.56 12.14
CA GLY A 6 3.42 -15.56 12.53
C GLY A 6 2.93 -14.11 12.48
N TYR A 7 1.62 -13.86 12.37
CA TYR A 7 1.05 -12.51 12.34
C TYR A 7 -0.05 -12.32 13.39
N ARG A 8 0.13 -11.36 14.29
CA ARG A 8 -0.80 -11.10 15.39
C ARG A 8 -1.67 -9.87 15.09
N LEU A 9 -2.98 -10.06 15.00
CA LEU A 9 -3.94 -8.96 14.92
C LEU A 9 -3.97 -8.18 16.24
N ARG A 10 -4.43 -6.92 16.18
CA ARG A 10 -4.72 -6.13 17.38
C ARG A 10 -5.71 -6.84 18.31
N SER A 11 -5.58 -6.62 19.61
CA SER A 11 -6.42 -7.23 20.65
C SER A 11 -7.93 -7.04 20.42
N ARG A 12 -8.34 -5.95 19.76
CA ARG A 12 -9.75 -5.66 19.41
C ARG A 12 -10.44 -6.71 18.55
N PHE A 13 -9.69 -7.59 17.90
CA PHE A 13 -10.22 -8.69 17.09
C PHE A 13 -10.33 -10.01 17.88
N SER A 14 -9.98 -10.01 19.16
CA SER A 14 -10.06 -11.20 20.02
C SER A 14 -11.48 -11.39 20.58
N PRO A 15 -11.95 -12.64 20.72
CA PRO A 15 -13.22 -12.94 21.39
C PRO A 15 -13.26 -12.33 22.80
N GLY A 16 -14.39 -11.73 23.17
CA GLY A 16 -14.58 -11.12 24.48
C GLY A 16 -13.84 -9.79 24.70
N TRP A 17 -13.23 -9.21 23.65
CA TRP A 17 -12.67 -7.86 23.74
C TRP A 17 -13.75 -6.83 24.10
N ILE A 18 -13.41 -5.96 25.03
CA ILE A 18 -14.23 -4.83 25.45
C ILE A 18 -13.53 -3.55 24.97
N PRO A 19 -14.23 -2.67 24.23
CA PRO A 19 -13.67 -1.40 23.81
C PRO A 19 -13.08 -0.58 24.96
N SER A 20 -11.90 0.01 24.75
CA SER A 20 -11.21 0.81 25.77
C SER A 20 -12.05 1.99 26.28
N TRP A 21 -12.91 2.57 25.43
CA TRP A 21 -13.82 3.66 25.84
C TRP A 21 -14.99 3.20 26.71
N ILE A 22 -15.25 1.89 26.79
CA ILE A 22 -16.26 1.32 27.70
C ILE A 22 -15.61 0.95 29.03
N SER A 23 -14.42 0.35 29.02
CA SER A 23 -13.74 -0.16 30.23
C SER A 23 -12.87 0.87 30.94
N GLY A 24 -12.30 1.83 30.21
CA GLY A 24 -11.26 2.75 30.71
C GLY A 24 -11.63 4.23 30.76
N GLY A 25 -12.85 4.60 30.35
CA GLY A 25 -13.31 6.01 30.37
C GLY A 25 -12.60 6.95 29.38
N VAL A 26 -11.78 6.42 28.48
CA VAL A 26 -11.12 7.19 27.41
C VAL A 26 -12.18 7.57 26.36
N PRO A 27 -12.22 8.82 25.85
CA PRO A 27 -13.10 9.17 24.75
C PRO A 27 -12.83 8.28 23.52
N ARG A 28 -13.90 7.76 22.89
CA ARG A 28 -13.80 6.85 21.74
C ARG A 28 -12.86 7.35 20.63
N PHE A 29 -12.85 8.64 20.35
CA PHE A 29 -12.01 9.24 19.30
C PHE A 29 -10.53 9.38 19.69
N SER A 30 -10.20 9.25 20.98
CA SER A 30 -8.83 9.27 21.49
C SER A 30 -8.27 7.87 21.74
N ALA A 31 -9.12 6.85 21.60
CA ALA A 31 -8.78 5.46 21.84
C ALA A 31 -8.12 4.83 20.60
N ALA A 32 -7.00 4.13 20.79
CA ALA A 32 -6.28 3.45 19.70
C ALA A 32 -7.08 2.34 19.01
N ASP A 33 -8.10 1.82 19.69
CA ASP A 33 -9.04 0.81 19.20
C ASP A 33 -10.37 1.40 18.69
N GLY A 34 -10.54 2.73 18.74
CA GLY A 34 -11.77 3.48 18.42
C GLY A 34 -12.26 3.41 16.98
N PHE A 35 -11.35 3.10 16.06
CA PHE A 35 -11.55 3.28 14.62
C PHE A 35 -12.01 1.99 13.93
N PRO A 36 -12.97 2.07 12.99
CA PRO A 36 -13.52 0.89 12.34
C PRO A 36 -12.44 0.15 11.55
N ALA A 37 -12.44 -1.17 11.64
CA ALA A 37 -11.64 -2.01 10.76
C ALA A 37 -12.23 -2.00 9.34
N HIS A 38 -11.37 -2.16 8.34
CA HIS A 38 -11.82 -2.33 6.97
C HIS A 38 -12.02 -3.82 6.64
N ARG A 39 -12.97 -4.13 5.75
CA ARG A 39 -13.32 -5.52 5.42
C ARG A 39 -12.24 -6.25 4.61
N ARG A 40 -11.50 -5.52 3.76
CA ARG A 40 -10.50 -6.09 2.84
C ARG A 40 -9.06 -5.85 3.27
N TRP A 41 -8.82 -5.00 4.26
CA TRP A 41 -7.46 -4.70 4.69
C TRP A 41 -7.39 -4.33 6.16
N ASN A 42 -6.25 -4.65 6.77
CA ASN A 42 -6.01 -4.48 8.20
C ASN A 42 -4.52 -4.38 8.49
N ASP A 43 -4.16 -4.04 9.72
CA ASP A 43 -2.79 -4.14 10.18
C ASP A 43 -2.59 -5.32 11.14
N ALA A 44 -1.37 -5.85 11.18
CA ALA A 44 -0.94 -6.87 12.13
C ALA A 44 0.49 -6.62 12.58
N ILE A 45 0.87 -7.25 13.68
CA ILE A 45 2.26 -7.32 14.14
C ILE A 45 2.86 -8.62 13.64
N ARG A 46 3.94 -8.54 12.86
CA ARG A 46 4.77 -9.70 12.53
C ARG A 46 5.47 -10.18 13.79
N VAL A 47 5.27 -11.43 14.16
CA VAL A 47 5.72 -12.00 15.44
C VAL A 47 7.24 -12.10 15.51
N GLU A 48 7.90 -12.33 14.37
CA GLU A 48 9.35 -12.53 14.30
C GLU A 48 10.15 -11.32 14.79
N ASP A 49 9.73 -10.10 14.43
CA ASP A 49 10.49 -8.88 14.68
C ASP A 49 9.67 -7.74 15.30
N GLY A 50 8.38 -7.98 15.57
CA GLY A 50 7.49 -7.00 16.17
C GLY A 50 7.07 -5.86 15.25
N THR A 51 7.38 -5.93 13.95
CA THR A 51 7.04 -4.85 13.01
C THR A 51 5.55 -4.85 12.66
N THR A 52 4.98 -3.66 12.51
CA THR A 52 3.63 -3.51 11.99
C THR A 52 3.64 -3.69 10.47
N VAL A 53 2.77 -4.57 9.98
CA VAL A 53 2.58 -4.87 8.56
C VAL A 53 1.15 -4.54 8.13
N TRP A 54 0.99 -4.25 6.86
CA TRP A 54 -0.29 -4.09 6.20
C TRP A 54 -0.74 -5.42 5.60
N LEU A 55 -2.00 -5.76 5.82
CA LEU A 55 -2.63 -6.97 5.33
C LEU A 55 -3.71 -6.58 4.33
N LYS A 56 -3.71 -7.22 3.15
CA LYS A 56 -4.73 -7.02 2.12
C LYS A 56 -5.28 -8.37 1.66
N LEU A 57 -6.60 -8.50 1.64
CA LEU A 57 -7.29 -9.62 1.01
C LEU A 57 -7.42 -9.38 -0.49
N SER A 58 -6.99 -10.34 -1.29
CA SER A 58 -7.07 -10.31 -2.75
C SER A 58 -7.77 -11.57 -3.29
N PRO A 59 -8.63 -11.48 -4.31
CA PRO A 59 -9.19 -12.65 -4.98
C PRO A 59 -8.10 -13.57 -5.55
N ILE A 60 -8.32 -14.89 -5.54
CA ILE A 60 -7.33 -15.86 -6.06
C ILE A 60 -7.13 -15.73 -7.58
N ASP A 61 -8.15 -15.27 -8.28
CA ASP A 61 -8.16 -15.02 -9.72
C ASP A 61 -7.65 -13.61 -10.10
N SER A 62 -7.22 -12.80 -9.12
CA SER A 62 -6.58 -11.52 -9.39
C SER A 62 -5.10 -11.71 -9.76
N ALA A 63 -4.62 -10.93 -10.73
CA ALA A 63 -3.21 -10.83 -11.07
C ALA A 63 -2.35 -10.12 -10.00
N GLU A 64 -2.96 -9.56 -8.95
CA GLU A 64 -2.26 -8.75 -7.95
C GLU A 64 -1.14 -9.52 -7.24
N LEU A 65 -1.39 -10.77 -6.83
CA LEU A 65 -0.36 -11.62 -6.22
C LEU A 65 0.77 -11.90 -7.23
N GLU A 66 0.41 -12.26 -8.46
CA GLU A 66 1.38 -12.60 -9.51
C GLU A 66 2.32 -11.42 -9.80
N ILE A 67 1.76 -10.23 -10.00
CA ILE A 67 2.51 -9.00 -10.28
C ILE A 67 3.37 -8.60 -9.06
N SER A 68 2.80 -8.64 -7.86
CA SER A 68 3.54 -8.30 -6.64
C SER A 68 4.70 -9.28 -6.39
N ALA A 69 4.48 -10.57 -6.62
CA ALA A 69 5.52 -11.59 -6.51
C ALA A 69 6.58 -11.46 -7.63
N PHE A 70 6.17 -11.08 -8.84
CA PHE A 70 7.08 -10.83 -9.96
C PHE A 70 8.11 -9.74 -9.62
N PHE A 71 7.67 -8.59 -9.10
CA PHE A 71 8.58 -7.52 -8.68
C PHE A 71 9.48 -7.91 -7.50
N MET A 72 9.08 -8.91 -6.71
CA MET A 72 9.89 -9.47 -5.62
C MET A 72 10.71 -10.71 -6.02
N SER A 73 10.72 -11.07 -7.30
CA SER A 73 11.55 -12.15 -7.81
C SER A 73 13.05 -11.89 -7.55
N ALA A 74 13.83 -12.96 -7.50
CA ALA A 74 15.28 -12.86 -7.22
C ALA A 74 16.02 -11.93 -8.20
N ALA A 75 15.54 -11.82 -9.44
CA ALA A 75 16.11 -10.95 -10.46
C ALA A 75 15.80 -9.46 -10.24
N LEU A 76 14.65 -9.13 -9.66
CA LEU A 76 14.13 -7.76 -9.60
C LEU A 76 14.19 -7.12 -8.22
N ARG A 77 14.17 -7.92 -7.15
CA ARG A 77 14.11 -7.41 -5.76
C ARG A 77 15.29 -6.52 -5.33
N GLY A 78 16.43 -6.63 -6.03
CA GLY A 78 17.65 -5.89 -5.74
C GLY A 78 17.86 -4.63 -6.59
N ASP A 79 17.07 -4.46 -7.65
CA ASP A 79 17.15 -3.27 -8.51
C ASP A 79 16.65 -2.05 -7.74
N GLN A 80 17.47 -1.01 -7.65
CA GLN A 80 17.09 0.19 -6.89
C GLN A 80 15.96 0.95 -7.55
N ARG A 81 15.79 0.81 -8.87
CA ARG A 81 14.70 1.41 -9.67
C ARG A 81 13.35 0.76 -9.40
N ASN A 82 13.34 -0.36 -8.68
CA ASN A 82 12.11 -1.03 -8.28
C ASN A 82 11.45 -0.25 -7.13
N HIS A 83 10.56 0.65 -7.50
CA HIS A 83 9.66 1.37 -6.59
C HIS A 83 8.28 0.71 -6.52
N CYS A 84 8.17 -0.59 -6.76
CA CYS A 84 6.93 -1.33 -6.49
C CYS A 84 6.93 -1.76 -5.01
N CYS A 85 5.80 -1.59 -4.32
CA CYS A 85 5.69 -1.94 -2.91
C CYS A 85 6.07 -3.42 -2.69
N PRO A 86 7.01 -3.70 -1.78
CA PRO A 86 7.52 -5.06 -1.64
C PRO A 86 6.49 -5.97 -0.99
N LEU A 87 6.20 -7.10 -1.65
CA LEU A 87 5.45 -8.19 -1.04
C LEU A 87 6.34 -8.91 -0.02
N LEU A 88 5.97 -8.84 1.27
CA LEU A 88 6.74 -9.46 2.36
C LEU A 88 6.40 -10.94 2.53
N ASP A 89 5.12 -11.28 2.39
CA ASP A 89 4.59 -12.63 2.49
C ASP A 89 3.21 -12.71 1.81
N PHE A 90 2.74 -13.92 1.54
CA PHE A 90 1.38 -14.19 1.10
C PHE A 90 0.88 -15.50 1.69
N LEU A 91 -0.34 -15.49 2.20
CA LEU A 91 -0.94 -16.61 2.91
C LEU A 91 -2.26 -17.00 2.25
N CYS A 92 -2.65 -18.27 2.41
CA CYS A 92 -3.97 -18.76 2.01
C CYS A 92 -4.83 -18.97 3.28
N PRO A 93 -5.62 -17.97 3.71
CA PRO A 93 -6.54 -18.12 4.84
C PRO A 93 -7.62 -19.17 4.58
N PRO A 94 -8.26 -19.69 5.65
CA PRO A 94 -9.52 -20.41 5.52
C PRO A 94 -10.55 -19.57 4.74
N LEU A 95 -11.53 -20.24 4.13
CA LEU A 95 -12.56 -19.58 3.33
C LEU A 95 -13.23 -18.44 4.13
N ILE A 96 -13.28 -17.26 3.50
CA ILE A 96 -13.94 -16.07 4.04
C ILE A 96 -15.23 -15.91 3.26
N ASP A 97 -16.38 -15.96 3.94
CA ASP A 97 -17.71 -15.95 3.33
C ASP A 97 -17.87 -17.01 2.20
N GLY A 98 -17.26 -18.19 2.41
CA GLY A 98 -17.29 -19.29 1.45
C GLY A 98 -16.38 -19.10 0.22
N LYS A 99 -15.55 -18.06 0.20
CA LYS A 99 -14.63 -17.76 -0.92
C LYS A 99 -13.19 -17.95 -0.51
N ALA A 100 -12.40 -18.51 -1.43
CA ALA A 100 -10.97 -18.60 -1.29
C ALA A 100 -10.33 -17.27 -1.73
N LEU A 101 -9.44 -16.73 -0.91
CA LEU A 101 -8.78 -15.44 -1.10
C LEU A 101 -7.29 -15.61 -0.74
N TRP A 102 -6.43 -14.80 -1.34
CA TRP A 102 -5.08 -14.57 -0.84
C TRP A 102 -5.10 -13.52 0.26
N LEU A 103 -4.23 -13.68 1.26
CA LEU A 103 -3.89 -12.64 2.22
C LEU A 103 -2.46 -12.18 1.92
N LEU A 104 -2.32 -11.00 1.35
CA LEU A 104 -1.05 -10.39 1.00
C LEU A 104 -0.54 -9.55 2.17
N VAL A 105 0.76 -9.66 2.46
CA VAL A 105 1.44 -8.94 3.53
C VAL A 105 2.42 -7.94 2.93
N PHE A 106 2.23 -6.66 3.25
CA PHE A 106 3.04 -5.54 2.78
C PHE A 106 3.62 -4.78 3.98
N PRO A 107 4.69 -3.98 3.80
CA PRO A 107 5.09 -3.01 4.82
C PRO A 107 3.94 -2.06 5.11
N LEU A 108 3.84 -1.61 6.36
CA LEU A 108 3.03 -0.44 6.64
C LEU A 108 3.77 0.79 6.11
N LEU A 109 3.24 1.40 5.05
CA LEU A 109 3.76 2.64 4.46
C LEU A 109 2.92 3.84 4.91
N HIS A 110 3.36 5.05 4.54
CA HIS A 110 2.71 6.30 4.88
C HIS A 110 2.38 7.13 3.63
N ASP A 111 1.31 7.91 3.70
CA ASP A 111 0.95 8.89 2.68
C ASP A 111 2.10 9.91 2.51
N PRO A 112 2.67 10.07 1.31
CA PRO A 112 3.80 10.94 1.07
C PRO A 112 3.45 12.43 1.12
N LEU A 113 2.16 12.77 1.14
CA LEU A 113 1.64 14.13 1.30
C LEU A 113 1.26 14.43 2.75
N GLN A 114 1.54 13.53 3.69
CA GLN A 114 1.28 13.72 5.12
C GLN A 114 2.57 13.55 5.96
N PRO A 115 3.16 14.65 6.47
CA PRO A 115 2.89 16.04 6.07
C PRO A 115 3.32 16.31 4.63
N LEU A 116 2.88 17.43 4.05
CA LEU A 116 3.31 17.84 2.71
C LEU A 116 4.84 18.04 2.68
N PRO A 117 5.50 17.80 1.52
CA PRO A 117 6.89 18.20 1.33
C PRO A 117 7.12 19.66 1.74
N GLU A 118 8.14 19.92 2.55
CA GLU A 118 8.45 21.27 3.05
C GLU A 118 9.18 22.13 2.01
N THR A 119 9.82 21.48 1.03
CA THR A 119 10.58 22.14 -0.04
C THR A 119 10.31 21.54 -1.40
N VAL A 120 10.59 22.32 -2.46
CA VAL A 120 10.55 21.85 -3.85
C VAL A 120 11.52 20.68 -4.06
N GLY A 121 12.64 20.64 -3.34
CA GLY A 121 13.59 19.52 -3.42
C GLY A 121 12.97 18.21 -2.95
N GLU A 122 12.31 18.21 -1.80
CA GLU A 122 11.61 17.02 -1.28
C GLU A 122 10.49 16.52 -2.21
N ALA A 123 9.74 17.44 -2.83
CA ALA A 123 8.74 17.08 -3.82
C ALA A 123 9.38 16.53 -5.10
N THR A 124 10.49 17.11 -5.54
CA THR A 124 11.22 16.68 -6.75
C THR A 124 11.81 15.28 -6.56
N ASP A 125 12.43 15.01 -5.40
CA ASP A 125 12.98 13.70 -5.07
C ASP A 125 11.90 12.61 -5.10
N MET A 126 10.73 12.90 -4.50
CA MET A 126 9.57 12.00 -4.57
C MET A 126 9.13 11.72 -6.02
N LEU A 127 9.02 12.75 -6.85
CA LEU A 127 8.60 12.60 -8.24
C LEU A 127 9.63 11.84 -9.08
N LEU A 128 10.93 12.01 -8.78
CA LEU A 128 12.00 11.27 -9.46
C LEU A 128 11.96 9.78 -9.12
N ASP A 129 11.82 9.41 -7.85
CA ASP A 129 11.65 8.02 -7.42
C ASP A 129 10.44 7.37 -8.10
N LEU A 130 9.30 8.05 -8.11
CA LEU A 130 8.08 7.52 -8.73
C LEU A 130 8.20 7.45 -10.26
N ALA A 131 8.84 8.42 -10.91
CA ALA A 131 9.09 8.37 -12.35
C ALA A 131 10.04 7.22 -12.72
N GLU A 132 11.08 6.99 -11.91
CA GLU A 132 11.99 5.85 -12.07
C GLU A 132 11.25 4.52 -11.90
N GLY A 133 10.39 4.42 -10.89
CA GLY A 133 9.50 3.27 -10.68
C GLY A 133 8.56 3.00 -11.86
N LEU A 134 8.00 4.06 -12.43
CA LEU A 134 7.11 3.97 -13.59
C LEU A 134 7.85 3.43 -14.82
N CYS A 135 9.01 4.01 -15.13
CA CYS A 135 9.89 3.49 -16.17
C CYS A 135 10.26 2.04 -15.92
N PHE A 136 10.60 1.68 -14.68
CA PHE A 136 10.94 0.31 -14.31
C PHE A 136 9.78 -0.68 -14.55
N MET A 137 8.55 -0.35 -14.14
CA MET A 137 7.37 -1.18 -14.43
C MET A 137 7.17 -1.35 -15.93
N HIS A 138 7.28 -0.26 -16.68
CA HIS A 138 7.10 -0.26 -18.13
C HIS A 138 8.20 -1.06 -18.84
N GLU A 139 9.45 -0.99 -18.42
CA GLU A 139 10.55 -1.83 -18.93
C GLU A 139 10.27 -3.32 -18.74
N HIS A 140 9.57 -3.69 -17.67
CA HIS A 140 9.18 -5.05 -17.35
C HIS A 140 7.79 -5.44 -17.89
N ASN A 141 7.24 -4.65 -18.81
CA ASN A 141 5.96 -4.90 -19.47
C ASN A 141 4.76 -4.96 -18.50
N VAL A 142 4.84 -4.22 -17.40
CA VAL A 142 3.74 -4.03 -16.45
C VAL A 142 3.19 -2.62 -16.58
N ALA A 143 1.88 -2.49 -16.73
CA ALA A 143 1.17 -1.22 -16.67
C ALA A 143 0.27 -1.20 -15.43
N HIS A 144 0.34 -0.15 -14.62
CA HIS A 144 -0.31 -0.05 -13.32
C HIS A 144 -1.83 0.16 -13.44
N ARG A 145 -2.23 1.05 -14.35
CA ARG A 145 -3.62 1.42 -14.72
C ARG A 145 -4.44 2.09 -13.64
N ASP A 146 -3.83 2.49 -12.53
CA ASP A 146 -4.50 3.18 -11.42
C ASP A 146 -3.54 4.12 -10.68
N ILE A 147 -2.65 4.80 -11.41
CA ILE A 147 -1.70 5.74 -10.79
C ILE A 147 -2.47 6.95 -10.29
N CYS A 148 -2.39 7.19 -8.98
CA CYS A 148 -2.97 8.36 -8.32
C CYS A 148 -2.27 8.61 -6.97
N PRO A 149 -2.47 9.77 -6.32
CA PRO A 149 -1.87 10.06 -5.01
C PRO A 149 -2.15 9.00 -3.94
N ASN A 150 -3.33 8.36 -3.95
CA ASN A 150 -3.67 7.33 -2.96
C ASN A 150 -2.97 5.98 -3.21
N ASN A 151 -2.41 5.78 -4.41
CA ASN A 151 -1.64 4.60 -4.78
C ASN A 151 -0.14 4.86 -4.82
N THR A 152 0.30 6.01 -4.28
CA THR A 152 1.71 6.30 -4.01
C THR A 152 1.93 6.42 -2.51
N MET A 153 3.00 5.81 -2.03
CA MET A 153 3.30 5.69 -0.61
C MET A 153 4.78 5.94 -0.35
N MET A 154 5.15 6.29 0.87
CA MET A 154 6.54 6.41 1.31
C MET A 154 6.87 5.47 2.46
N ASP A 155 8.11 5.00 2.49
CA ASP A 155 8.68 4.41 3.71
C ASP A 155 9.07 5.51 4.68
N ALA A 156 8.18 5.77 5.64
CA ALA A 156 8.32 6.86 6.60
C ALA A 156 8.98 6.45 7.92
N ARG A 157 9.57 5.25 8.02
CA ARG A 157 10.11 4.75 9.31
C ARG A 157 11.15 5.68 9.93
N ASP A 158 12.04 6.23 9.12
CA ASP A 158 13.06 7.16 9.60
C ASP A 158 12.56 8.60 9.75
N VAL A 159 11.56 8.98 8.94
CA VAL A 159 10.86 10.28 8.97
C VAL A 159 9.99 10.39 10.22
N ILE A 160 9.33 9.30 10.62
CA ILE A 160 8.40 9.21 11.76
C ILE A 160 8.89 8.09 12.70
N PRO A 161 9.95 8.34 13.51
CA PRO A 161 10.52 7.29 14.36
C PRO A 161 9.58 6.76 15.44
N SER A 162 8.56 7.53 15.80
CA SER A 162 7.50 7.09 16.72
C SER A 162 6.58 6.03 16.10
N GLY A 163 6.69 5.78 14.80
CA GLY A 163 5.71 5.05 14.01
C GLY A 163 4.41 5.83 13.86
N TRP A 164 3.42 5.16 13.29
CA TRP A 164 2.06 5.66 13.07
C TRP A 164 1.06 4.51 13.14
N THR A 165 -0.23 4.84 13.21
CA THR A 165 -1.29 3.85 13.14
C THR A 165 -1.84 3.73 11.72
N ALA A 166 -2.15 2.51 11.30
CA ALA A 166 -2.71 2.21 9.98
C ALA A 166 -4.01 2.96 9.64
N TYR A 167 -4.86 3.23 10.64
CA TYR A 167 -6.17 3.86 10.44
C TYR A 167 -6.19 5.36 10.78
N MET A 168 -5.13 5.86 11.40
CA MET A 168 -4.91 7.28 11.65
C MET A 168 -3.44 7.59 11.40
N PRO A 169 -3.04 7.81 10.13
CA PRO A 169 -1.64 8.00 9.78
C PRO A 169 -1.02 9.21 10.50
N SER A 170 -1.80 10.26 10.78
CA SER A 170 -1.33 11.43 11.54
C SER A 170 -1.12 11.18 13.04
N TYR A 171 -1.34 9.96 13.53
CA TYR A 171 -1.21 9.61 14.95
C TYR A 171 -0.45 8.30 15.13
N TYR A 172 0.22 8.16 16.27
CA TYR A 172 0.80 6.91 16.75
C TYR A 172 0.13 6.49 18.07
N SER A 173 0.25 5.22 18.44
CA SER A 173 -0.30 4.70 19.70
C SER A 173 0.84 4.34 20.65
N LYS A 174 0.67 4.67 21.93
CA LYS A 174 1.56 4.23 23.01
C LYS A 174 0.91 3.08 23.80
N ASP A 175 1.69 2.49 24.70
CA ASP A 175 1.23 1.48 25.66
C ASP A 175 0.14 2.00 26.63
N ASP A 176 -0.16 3.30 26.61
CA ASP A 176 -1.27 3.92 27.35
C ASP A 176 -2.65 3.70 26.71
N GLY A 177 -2.70 3.06 25.54
CA GLY A 177 -3.95 2.79 24.81
C GLY A 177 -4.57 4.01 24.13
N MET A 178 -3.89 5.15 24.18
CA MET A 178 -4.30 6.39 23.55
C MET A 178 -3.51 6.64 22.26
N VAL A 179 -4.03 7.54 21.44
CA VAL A 179 -3.34 8.03 20.25
C VAL A 179 -2.79 9.43 20.44
N HIS A 180 -1.63 9.66 19.84
CA HIS A 180 -0.84 10.87 20.00
C HIS A 180 -0.42 11.38 18.60
N PRO A 181 -0.42 12.70 18.34
CA PRO A 181 -0.01 13.23 17.05
C PRO A 181 1.43 12.83 16.69
N ILE A 182 1.69 12.47 15.44
CA ILE A 182 3.04 12.16 14.97
C ILE A 182 3.97 13.38 15.02
N HIS A 183 5.26 13.12 15.14
CA HIS A 183 6.31 14.11 14.90
C HIS A 183 7.20 13.64 13.76
N THR A 184 7.45 14.53 12.81
CA THR A 184 8.20 14.22 11.60
C THR A 184 9.57 14.89 11.61
N LYS A 185 10.58 14.17 11.14
CA LYS A 185 11.87 14.76 10.76
C LYS A 185 11.77 15.31 9.33
N SER A 186 12.62 16.27 8.99
CA SER A 186 12.76 16.74 7.60
C SER A 186 13.30 15.60 6.71
N ARG A 187 12.74 15.51 5.49
CA ARG A 187 13.12 14.49 4.50
C ARG A 187 14.44 14.86 3.83
N LEU A 188 14.82 16.14 3.81
CA LEU A 188 16.15 16.58 3.34
C LEU A 188 17.34 15.92 4.06
N ARG A 189 17.13 15.42 5.28
CA ARG A 189 18.19 14.79 6.10
C ARG A 189 18.00 13.28 6.26
N THR A 190 16.97 12.73 5.65
CA THR A 190 16.51 11.36 5.86
C THR A 190 16.17 10.77 4.50
N PRO A 191 16.95 9.83 3.95
CA PRO A 191 16.59 9.15 2.71
C PRO A 191 15.18 8.57 2.83
N VAL A 192 14.29 8.89 1.89
CA VAL A 192 12.93 8.37 1.81
C VAL A 192 12.81 7.63 0.50
N ARG A 193 12.25 6.41 0.53
CA ARG A 193 11.85 5.70 -0.68
C ARG A 193 10.35 5.82 -0.88
N TYR A 194 9.97 6.07 -2.12
CA TYR A 194 8.58 6.13 -2.55
C TYR A 194 8.22 4.87 -3.33
N TYR A 195 6.94 4.47 -3.26
CA TYR A 195 6.45 3.23 -3.81
C TYR A 195 5.09 3.40 -4.48
N PHE A 196 4.89 2.69 -5.59
CA PHE A 196 3.56 2.36 -6.10
C PHE A 196 2.98 1.18 -5.31
N ILE A 197 1.70 1.28 -4.96
CA ILE A 197 0.93 0.22 -4.30
C ILE A 197 -0.32 -0.14 -5.12
N ASP A 198 -0.96 -1.24 -4.75
CA ASP A 198 -2.24 -1.68 -5.33
C ASP A 198 -2.19 -2.03 -6.82
N PHE A 199 -1.66 -3.21 -7.11
CA PHE A 199 -1.59 -3.77 -8.46
C PHE A 199 -2.89 -4.49 -8.88
N GLY A 200 -4.02 -4.23 -8.21
CA GLY A 200 -5.28 -4.94 -8.44
C GLY A 200 -5.90 -4.73 -9.82
N LEU A 201 -5.57 -3.63 -10.49
CA LEU A 201 -6.04 -3.26 -11.84
C LEU A 201 -4.95 -3.40 -12.90
N SER A 202 -3.73 -3.76 -12.50
CA SER A 202 -2.57 -3.77 -13.37
C SER A 202 -2.62 -4.89 -14.40
N SER A 203 -1.90 -4.68 -15.50
CA SER A 203 -1.72 -5.65 -16.57
C SER A 203 -0.24 -5.97 -16.72
N ILE A 204 0.10 -7.25 -16.90
CA ILE A 204 1.44 -7.74 -17.21
C ILE A 204 1.43 -8.45 -18.56
N PHE A 205 2.46 -8.22 -19.37
CA PHE A 205 2.65 -8.89 -20.66
C PHE A 205 3.98 -9.64 -20.71
N PRO A 206 4.09 -10.77 -21.44
CA PRO A 206 5.33 -11.56 -21.45
C PRO A 206 6.53 -10.85 -22.07
N SER A 207 6.29 -9.96 -23.04
CA SER A 207 7.32 -9.21 -23.76
C SER A 207 6.79 -7.86 -24.27
N ALA A 208 7.69 -7.02 -24.81
CA ALA A 208 7.30 -5.74 -25.39
C ALA A 208 6.48 -5.93 -26.67
N GLU A 209 6.82 -6.96 -27.45
CA GLU A 209 6.15 -7.34 -28.69
C GLU A 209 4.76 -7.93 -28.45
N GLU A 210 4.52 -8.50 -27.26
CA GLU A 210 3.25 -9.10 -26.85
C GLU A 210 2.33 -8.12 -26.09
N ARG A 211 2.71 -6.85 -25.97
CA ARG A 211 1.85 -5.81 -25.38
C ARG A 211 0.57 -5.67 -26.19
N GLN A 212 -0.56 -5.58 -25.49
CA GLN A 212 -1.88 -5.43 -26.10
C GLN A 212 -2.62 -4.23 -25.52
N LEU A 213 -3.54 -3.70 -26.30
CA LEU A 213 -4.53 -2.74 -25.79
C LEU A 213 -5.46 -3.46 -24.80
N VAL A 214 -5.92 -2.74 -23.80
CA VAL A 214 -6.81 -3.27 -22.77
C VAL A 214 -8.11 -2.49 -22.73
N VAL A 215 -9.11 -3.04 -22.05
CA VAL A 215 -10.36 -2.36 -21.69
C VAL A 215 -10.50 -2.27 -20.18
N GLY A 216 -11.33 -1.35 -19.72
CA GLY A 216 -11.68 -1.11 -18.33
C GLY A 216 -11.88 0.37 -18.05
N ASP A 217 -12.87 0.68 -17.22
CA ASP A 217 -13.26 2.03 -16.80
C ASP A 217 -13.17 2.24 -15.27
N ILE A 218 -12.67 1.23 -14.56
CA ILE A 218 -12.47 1.27 -13.11
C ILE A 218 -11.07 1.82 -12.84
N ALA A 219 -11.01 2.91 -12.10
CA ALA A 219 -9.81 3.51 -11.52
C ALA A 219 -10.24 4.45 -10.37
N GLN A 220 -9.32 4.85 -9.51
CA GLN A 220 -9.54 5.94 -8.57
C GLN A 220 -9.61 7.30 -9.29
N ASN A 221 -8.74 7.51 -10.28
CA ASN A 221 -8.82 8.65 -11.19
C ASN A 221 -9.53 8.23 -12.49
N VAL A 222 -10.82 8.55 -12.61
CA VAL A 222 -11.63 8.30 -13.81
C VAL A 222 -11.60 9.45 -14.82
N GLY A 223 -10.69 10.42 -14.64
CA GLY A 223 -10.50 11.56 -15.53
C GLY A 223 -9.97 11.24 -16.95
N PRO A 224 -9.11 10.22 -17.16
CA PRO A 224 -8.61 9.89 -18.49
C PRO A 224 -9.75 9.47 -19.44
N PRO A 225 -9.95 10.16 -20.59
CA PRO A 225 -11.07 9.91 -21.50
C PRO A 225 -10.99 8.57 -22.24
N GLU A 226 -9.82 7.94 -22.29
CA GLU A 226 -9.60 6.64 -22.91
C GLU A 226 -10.15 5.47 -22.09
N LEU A 227 -10.43 5.67 -20.80
CA LEU A 227 -11.05 4.66 -19.94
C LEU A 227 -12.41 4.24 -20.51
N SER A 228 -12.50 2.96 -20.89
CA SER A 228 -13.67 2.43 -21.58
C SER A 228 -13.76 0.93 -21.41
N THR A 229 -14.97 0.43 -21.19
CA THR A 229 -15.25 -1.02 -21.15
C THR A 229 -15.34 -1.65 -22.54
N THR A 230 -15.40 -0.84 -23.61
CA THR A 230 -15.66 -1.32 -24.98
C THR A 230 -14.64 -0.85 -26.01
N VAL A 231 -13.96 0.28 -25.77
CA VAL A 231 -12.93 0.83 -26.65
C VAL A 231 -11.56 0.50 -26.06
N PRO A 232 -10.73 -0.33 -26.72
CA PRO A 232 -9.40 -0.64 -26.22
C PRO A 232 -8.47 0.58 -26.23
N TYR A 233 -7.60 0.69 -25.22
CA TYR A 233 -6.60 1.74 -25.07
C TYR A 233 -5.23 1.16 -24.70
N ASP A 234 -4.18 1.94 -24.90
CA ASP A 234 -2.81 1.59 -24.50
C ASP A 234 -2.67 1.80 -22.99
N PRO A 235 -2.47 0.74 -22.18
CA PRO A 235 -2.37 0.88 -20.73
C PRO A 235 -1.10 1.60 -20.27
N PHE A 236 -0.03 1.59 -21.08
CA PHE A 236 1.21 2.29 -20.75
C PHE A 236 1.06 3.79 -20.98
N ALA A 237 0.39 4.19 -22.07
CA ALA A 237 0.06 5.60 -22.31
C ALA A 237 -0.90 6.14 -21.23
N LEU A 238 -1.86 5.33 -20.78
CA LEU A 238 -2.74 5.65 -19.66
C LEU A 238 -1.94 5.95 -18.39
N ASP A 239 -0.97 5.11 -18.04
CA ASP A 239 -0.11 5.34 -16.87
C ASP A 239 0.64 6.67 -16.95
N ILE A 240 1.22 7.02 -18.12
CA ILE A 240 1.89 8.31 -18.31
C ILE A 240 0.93 9.47 -18.07
N ARG A 241 -0.30 9.36 -18.59
CA ARG A 241 -1.33 10.39 -18.37
C ARG A 241 -1.70 10.50 -16.89
N MET A 242 -2.00 9.39 -16.24
CA MET A 242 -2.38 9.34 -14.83
C MET A 242 -1.26 9.83 -13.90
N PHE A 243 0.00 9.51 -14.23
CA PHE A 243 1.16 10.03 -13.53
C PHE A 243 1.27 11.55 -13.67
N GLY A 244 1.06 12.09 -14.88
CA GLY A 244 1.03 13.53 -15.11
C GLY A 244 -0.07 14.26 -14.34
N ASP A 245 -1.24 13.64 -14.13
CA ASP A 245 -2.32 14.19 -13.31
C ASP A 245 -2.01 14.15 -11.79
N THR A 246 -1.00 13.38 -11.37
CA THR A 246 -0.57 13.22 -9.96
C THR A 246 0.48 14.27 -9.54
N ILE A 247 1.11 14.94 -10.52
CA ILE A 247 2.11 16.01 -10.33
C ILE A 247 1.42 17.36 -10.13
#